data_AF-A0A6A2X038-F1
#
_entry.id   AF-A0A6A2X038-F1
#
_cell.length_a   1.000
_cell.length_b   1.000
_cell.length_c   1.000
_cell.angle_alpha   90.00
_cell.angle_beta   90.00
_cell.angle_gamma   90.00
#
_symmetry.space_group_name_H-M   'P 1'
#
loop_
_entity.id
_entity.type
_entity.pdbx_description
1 polymer ?
#
loop_
_entity_poly.entity_id
_entity_poly.type
_entity_poly.pdbx_seq_one_letter_code
_entity_poly.pdbx_strand_id
1 'polypeptide(L)'
;MEQLVGRLDVAMFNAILRESADEMPTDPVSDPIFDSKVLPIPAGKSSFGAGVQLKNAIGNWSRWLTDLFGIDDNDVHDDSNEVGNDKNAGYEASFKTFCLLNALSDLMMLPPDTLADPSTRKELCPKFGAPLIIRVLNNFVPDEFNPNPIPEAVFEALEEYISEAVDESITNFPCMANPTVYSPPSAASLTGIIGEIGSQALQRSRSSVLRKSYTSDDELDELDSPISSIIIVNTRDSTTSKGSNWMRTGNGGRKVVRYQLIREIWKDGE
;
A
#
# COMPACT_ATOMS: atom_id res chain seq x y z
N MET A 1 -6.90 -5.22 -4.90
CA MET A 1 -5.53 -5.47 -4.41
C MET A 1 -4.55 -4.45 -4.98
N GLU A 2 -4.60 -4.23 -6.28
CA GLU A 2 -3.88 -3.19 -7.03
C GLU A 2 -3.85 -1.82 -6.32
N GLN A 3 -4.99 -1.32 -5.83
CA GLN A 3 -5.04 -0.07 -5.06
C GLN A 3 -4.14 -0.07 -3.82
N LEU A 4 -3.99 -1.21 -3.14
CA LEU A 4 -3.11 -1.34 -1.97
C LEU A 4 -1.65 -1.38 -2.39
N VAL A 5 -1.32 -2.05 -3.50
CA VAL A 5 0.03 -2.09 -4.06
C VAL A 5 0.46 -0.70 -4.52
N GLY A 6 -0.40 0.03 -5.22
CA GLY A 6 -0.12 1.42 -5.62
C GLY A 6 0.07 2.36 -4.42
N ARG A 7 -0.66 2.15 -3.32
CA ARG A 7 -0.42 2.92 -2.08
C ARG A 7 0.87 2.53 -1.38
N LEU A 8 1.23 1.25 -1.39
CA LEU A 8 2.50 0.79 -0.85
C LEU A 8 3.68 1.37 -1.64
N ASP A 9 3.58 1.41 -2.97
CA ASP A 9 4.55 2.03 -3.87
C ASP A 9 4.78 3.51 -3.49
N VAL A 10 3.71 4.30 -3.36
CA VAL A 10 3.79 5.72 -2.93
C VAL A 10 4.35 5.86 -1.52
N ALA A 11 3.88 5.05 -0.56
CA ALA A 11 4.31 5.11 0.83
C ALA A 11 5.81 4.82 0.99
N MET A 12 6.31 3.79 0.32
CA MET A 12 7.73 3.43 0.31
C MET A 12 8.55 4.50 -0.42
N PHE A 13 8.07 5.01 -1.56
CA PHE A 13 8.74 6.07 -2.31
C PHE A 13 8.94 7.32 -1.44
N ASN A 14 7.90 7.79 -0.77
CA ASN A 14 7.97 8.95 0.11
C ASN A 14 8.90 8.72 1.30
N ALA A 15 8.80 7.56 1.94
CA ALA A 15 9.61 7.22 3.10
C ALA A 15 11.11 7.09 2.76
N ILE A 16 11.46 6.58 1.58
CA ILE A 16 12.85 6.49 1.10
C ILE A 16 13.44 7.89 0.85
N LEU A 17 12.64 8.80 0.28
CA LEU A 17 13.07 10.16 -0.12
C LEU A 17 13.07 11.19 1.02
N ARG A 18 12.81 10.78 2.26
CA ARG A 18 13.08 11.58 3.46
C ARG A 18 14.56 11.96 3.53
N GLU A 19 14.88 13.07 4.18
CA GLU A 19 16.25 13.57 4.38
C GLU A 19 17.06 12.67 5.34
N SER A 20 16.38 11.96 6.26
CA SER A 20 17.05 11.05 7.18
C SER A 20 16.16 9.91 7.67
N ALA A 21 16.80 8.87 8.23
CA ALA A 21 16.10 7.71 8.80
C ALA A 21 15.27 8.00 10.06
N ASP A 22 15.54 9.14 10.71
CA ASP A 22 14.84 9.59 11.92
C ASP A 22 13.75 10.64 11.62
N GLU A 23 13.60 11.03 10.34
CA GLU A 23 12.58 12.00 9.94
C GLU A 23 11.16 11.40 10.06
N MET A 24 10.28 12.17 10.70
CA MET A 24 8.89 11.79 10.90
C MET A 24 8.11 11.80 9.57
N PRO A 25 7.14 10.89 9.39
CA PRO A 25 6.11 10.99 8.36
C PRO A 25 5.58 12.39 8.11
N THR A 26 5.63 12.84 6.86
CA THR A 26 5.16 14.18 6.46
C THR A 26 3.66 14.24 6.19
N ASP A 27 3.06 13.12 5.76
CA ASP A 27 1.63 13.00 5.47
C ASP A 27 1.10 11.63 5.93
N PRO A 28 0.06 11.58 6.79
CA PRO A 28 -0.46 10.31 7.31
C PRO A 28 -1.11 9.41 6.23
N VAL A 29 -1.44 9.96 5.06
CA VAL A 29 -2.14 9.23 3.99
C VAL A 29 -1.16 8.65 2.97
N SER A 30 -0.16 9.44 2.59
CA SER A 30 0.79 9.16 1.51
C SER A 30 2.18 8.80 2.01
N ASP A 31 2.54 9.16 3.24
CA ASP A 31 3.82 8.86 3.86
C ASP A 31 3.67 8.16 5.24
N PRO A 32 2.86 7.08 5.37
CA PRO A 32 2.48 6.54 6.69
C PRO A 32 3.57 5.73 7.42
N ILE A 33 4.73 5.48 6.80
CA ILE A 33 5.73 4.53 7.34
C ILE A 33 6.55 5.18 8.46
N PHE A 34 6.38 4.74 9.70
CA PHE A 34 7.11 5.29 10.84
C PHE A 34 8.49 4.67 11.05
N ASP A 35 8.60 3.34 10.92
CA ASP A 35 9.83 2.61 11.17
C ASP A 35 10.64 2.47 9.88
N SER A 36 11.74 3.19 9.76
CA SER A 36 12.61 3.17 8.57
C SER A 36 13.28 1.81 8.34
N LYS A 37 13.28 0.90 9.31
CA LYS A 37 13.84 -0.46 9.16
C LYS A 37 13.01 -1.37 8.25
N VAL A 38 11.76 -1.01 7.95
CA VAL A 38 10.92 -1.78 7.02
C VAL A 38 11.22 -1.45 5.56
N LEU A 39 12.00 -0.41 5.30
CA LEU A 39 12.36 0.02 3.95
C LEU A 39 13.39 -0.93 3.35
N PRO A 40 13.33 -1.19 2.03
CA PRO A 40 14.30 -2.04 1.34
C PRO A 40 15.70 -1.41 1.29
N ILE A 41 15.77 -0.08 1.41
CA ILE A 41 17.01 0.72 1.45
C ILE A 41 16.89 1.82 2.51
N PRO A 42 18.03 2.34 3.03
CA PRO A 42 18.01 3.39 4.04
C PRO A 42 17.40 4.69 3.49
N ALA A 43 16.53 5.34 4.27
CA ALA A 43 16.01 6.66 3.94
C ALA A 43 17.12 7.73 3.94
N GLY A 44 17.03 8.69 3.02
CA GLY A 44 17.96 9.81 2.91
C GLY A 44 19.37 9.44 2.43
N LYS A 45 19.57 8.21 1.95
CA LYS A 45 20.85 7.74 1.43
C LYS A 45 20.64 7.03 0.10
N SER A 46 20.55 7.81 -0.95
CA SER A 46 20.53 7.30 -2.33
C SER A 46 21.94 6.90 -2.73
N SER A 47 22.09 5.84 -3.53
CA SER A 47 23.36 5.46 -4.15
C SER A 47 23.09 4.50 -5.30
N PHE A 48 24.08 4.21 -6.13
CA PHE A 48 23.92 3.20 -7.19
C PHE A 48 23.58 1.82 -6.59
N GLY A 49 24.33 1.41 -5.56
CA GLY A 49 24.11 0.18 -4.81
C GLY A 49 22.75 0.14 -4.10
N ALA A 50 22.25 1.26 -3.60
CA ALA A 50 20.89 1.36 -3.08
C ALA A 50 19.85 1.17 -4.21
N GLY A 51 20.08 1.75 -5.39
CA GLY A 51 19.25 1.51 -6.58
C GLY A 51 19.18 0.03 -6.95
N VAL A 52 20.32 -0.68 -6.95
CA VAL A 52 20.37 -2.13 -7.20
C VAL A 52 19.61 -2.93 -6.14
N GLN A 53 19.79 -2.60 -4.86
CA GLN A 53 19.07 -3.26 -3.76
C GLN A 53 17.56 -3.05 -3.86
N LEU A 54 17.13 -1.82 -4.16
CA LEU A 54 15.73 -1.48 -4.37
C LEU A 54 15.14 -2.26 -5.56
N LYS A 55 15.86 -2.31 -6.68
CA LYS A 55 15.44 -3.07 -7.88
C LYS A 55 15.27 -4.57 -7.60
N ASN A 56 16.17 -5.15 -6.81
CA ASN A 56 16.06 -6.55 -6.39
C ASN A 56 14.87 -6.78 -5.45
N ALA A 57 14.62 -5.87 -4.51
CA ALA A 57 13.47 -5.95 -3.60
C ALA A 57 12.15 -5.89 -4.38
N ILE A 58 12.03 -4.96 -5.33
CA ILE A 58 10.87 -4.84 -6.21
C ILE A 58 10.65 -6.13 -6.99
N GLY A 59 11.69 -6.68 -7.64
CA GLY A 59 11.56 -7.92 -8.40
C GLY A 59 11.06 -9.09 -7.56
N ASN A 60 11.52 -9.21 -6.31
CA ASN A 60 11.02 -10.21 -5.37
C ASN A 60 9.55 -9.99 -5.00
N TRP A 61 9.14 -8.75 -4.74
CA TRP A 61 7.75 -8.43 -4.41
C TRP A 61 6.81 -8.62 -5.60
N SER A 62 7.21 -8.20 -6.80
CA SER A 62 6.43 -8.42 -8.03
C SER A 62 6.22 -9.92 -8.25
N ARG A 63 7.28 -10.74 -8.14
CA ARG A 63 7.15 -12.20 -8.22
C ARG A 63 6.19 -12.76 -7.18
N TRP A 64 6.27 -12.29 -5.93
CA TRP A 64 5.38 -12.75 -4.87
C TRP A 64 3.91 -12.34 -5.11
N LEU A 65 3.67 -11.15 -5.66
CA LEU A 65 2.34 -10.70 -6.06
C LEU A 65 1.78 -11.54 -7.21
N THR A 66 2.60 -11.89 -8.19
CA THR A 66 2.21 -12.81 -9.27
C THR A 66 1.87 -14.19 -8.71
N ASP A 67 2.72 -14.75 -7.83
CA ASP A 67 2.52 -16.09 -7.26
C ASP A 67 1.25 -16.17 -6.37
N LEU A 68 0.96 -15.13 -5.57
CA LEU A 68 -0.15 -15.15 -4.61
C LEU A 68 -1.48 -14.66 -5.21
N PHE A 69 -1.44 -13.72 -6.14
CA PHE A 69 -2.64 -13.03 -6.64
C PHE A 69 -2.81 -13.10 -8.16
N GLY A 70 -1.87 -13.69 -8.89
CA GLY A 70 -1.92 -13.74 -10.36
C GLY A 70 -1.79 -12.36 -11.01
N ILE A 71 -1.24 -11.38 -10.30
CA ILE A 71 -0.95 -10.05 -10.86
C ILE A 71 0.26 -10.22 -11.77
N ASP A 72 0.04 -10.28 -13.08
CA ASP A 72 1.12 -10.33 -14.07
C ASP A 72 1.56 -8.90 -14.42
N ASP A 73 2.85 -8.60 -14.26
CA ASP A 73 3.48 -7.32 -14.62
C ASP A 73 4.09 -7.38 -16.04
N ASN A 74 4.01 -8.54 -16.71
CA ASN A 74 4.52 -8.73 -18.06
C ASN A 74 3.48 -8.31 -19.10
N ASP A 75 3.47 -7.03 -19.44
CA ASP A 75 3.02 -6.64 -20.77
C ASP A 75 3.97 -7.28 -21.80
N VAL A 76 3.47 -8.29 -22.50
CA VAL A 76 4.05 -8.68 -23.79
C VAL A 76 4.08 -7.40 -24.63
N HIS A 77 5.29 -6.96 -24.96
CA HIS A 77 5.54 -5.83 -25.84
C HIS A 77 4.85 -6.13 -27.18
N ASP A 78 3.65 -5.60 -27.40
CA ASP A 78 2.97 -5.73 -28.68
C ASP A 78 3.58 -4.70 -29.64
N ASP A 79 4.66 -5.09 -30.29
CA ASP A 79 5.10 -4.50 -31.55
C ASP A 79 4.10 -4.89 -32.65
N SER A 80 2.91 -4.30 -32.59
CA SER A 80 1.92 -4.39 -33.66
C SER A 80 1.69 -3.00 -34.24
N ASN A 81 2.52 -2.69 -35.24
CA ASN A 81 2.26 -1.65 -36.22
C ASN A 81 0.98 -1.99 -37.01
N GLU A 82 -0.21 -1.65 -36.52
CA GLU A 82 -1.42 -1.67 -37.36
C GLU A 82 -2.24 -0.38 -37.22
N VAL A 83 -2.22 0.38 -38.32
CA VAL A 83 -3.06 1.54 -38.62
C VAL A 83 -4.54 1.13 -38.56
N GLY A 84 -5.29 1.70 -37.62
CA GLY A 84 -6.74 1.51 -37.55
C GLY A 84 -7.41 2.56 -36.68
N ASN A 85 -7.97 3.59 -37.31
CA ASN A 85 -8.76 4.65 -36.69
C ASN A 85 -10.08 4.08 -36.14
N ASP A 86 -10.16 3.83 -34.82
CA ASP A 86 -11.45 3.81 -34.12
C ASP A 86 -11.34 4.36 -32.70
N LYS A 87 -12.16 5.38 -32.44
CA LYS A 87 -12.14 6.20 -31.22
C LYS A 87 -13.09 5.63 -30.19
N ASN A 88 -12.89 4.40 -29.70
CA ASN A 88 -13.56 3.92 -28.48
C ASN A 88 -13.07 2.56 -27.96
N ALA A 89 -11.76 2.41 -27.76
CA ALA A 89 -11.26 1.30 -26.94
C ALA A 89 -10.61 1.93 -25.71
N GLY A 90 -11.27 1.82 -24.56
CA GLY A 90 -10.62 2.05 -23.29
C GLY A 90 -9.47 1.04 -23.21
N TYR A 91 -8.26 1.52 -23.46
CA TYR A 91 -7.04 0.82 -23.12
C TYR A 91 -7.13 0.58 -21.62
N GLU A 92 -7.49 -0.65 -21.26
CA GLU A 92 -7.38 -1.13 -19.88
C GLU A 92 -5.89 -1.08 -19.59
N ALA A 93 -5.43 0.06 -19.08
CA ALA A 93 -4.04 0.27 -18.73
C ALA A 93 -3.69 -0.84 -17.75
N SER A 94 -2.86 -1.78 -18.22
CA SER A 94 -2.30 -2.85 -17.42
C SER A 94 -1.79 -2.26 -16.11
N PHE A 95 -2.19 -2.85 -14.99
CA PHE A 95 -1.74 -2.39 -13.69
C PHE A 95 -0.28 -2.77 -13.49
N LYS A 96 0.62 -1.81 -13.73
CA LYS A 96 2.04 -2.00 -13.47
C LYS A 96 2.36 -1.85 -11.99
N THR A 97 2.93 -2.88 -11.40
CA THR A 97 3.31 -2.91 -9.99
C THR A 97 4.56 -2.04 -9.73
N PHE A 98 4.59 -1.36 -8.59
CA PHE A 98 5.75 -0.60 -8.10
C PHE A 98 6.35 0.39 -9.13
N CYS A 99 5.49 1.15 -9.83
CA CYS A 99 5.89 2.08 -10.87
C CYS A 99 6.87 3.17 -10.38
N LEU A 100 6.64 3.72 -9.17
CA LEU A 100 7.46 4.78 -8.62
C LEU A 100 8.79 4.25 -8.11
N LEU A 101 8.76 3.14 -7.37
CA LEU A 101 9.98 2.52 -6.86
C LEU A 101 10.87 2.01 -8.00
N ASN A 102 10.30 1.47 -9.08
CA ASN A 102 11.08 1.05 -10.26
C ASN A 102 11.79 2.25 -10.89
N ALA A 103 11.05 3.32 -11.19
CA ALA A 103 11.65 4.53 -11.75
C ALA A 103 12.69 5.14 -10.82
N LEU A 104 12.47 5.10 -9.50
CA LEU A 104 13.44 5.58 -8.52
C LEU A 104 14.72 4.74 -8.54
N SER A 105 14.58 3.41 -8.61
CA SER A 105 15.73 2.50 -8.71
C SER A 105 16.53 2.73 -9.99
N ASP A 106 15.84 2.95 -11.12
CA ASP A 106 16.49 3.24 -12.40
C ASP A 106 17.20 4.60 -12.33
N LEU A 107 16.57 5.64 -11.78
CA LEU A 107 17.18 6.96 -11.58
C LEU A 107 18.47 6.89 -10.74
N MET A 108 18.46 6.13 -9.64
CA MET A 108 19.64 5.96 -8.78
C MET A 108 20.80 5.23 -9.49
N MET A 109 20.49 4.45 -10.53
CA MET A 109 21.46 3.67 -11.30
C MET A 109 21.93 4.41 -12.57
N LEU A 110 21.38 5.58 -12.89
CA LEU A 110 21.82 6.37 -14.03
C LEU A 110 23.16 7.06 -13.74
N PRO A 111 24.07 7.15 -14.72
CA PRO A 111 25.24 8.00 -14.60
C PRO A 111 24.82 9.46 -14.43
N PRO A 112 25.30 10.20 -13.41
CA PRO A 112 24.83 11.56 -13.14
C PRO A 112 24.97 12.53 -14.33
N ASP A 113 26.01 12.35 -15.15
CA ASP A 113 26.27 13.20 -16.32
C ASP A 113 25.15 13.14 -17.37
N THR A 114 24.38 12.04 -17.43
CA THR A 114 23.25 11.92 -18.37
C THR A 114 22.03 12.73 -17.93
N LEU A 115 22.01 13.21 -16.67
CA LEU A 115 20.92 14.04 -16.16
C LEU A 115 21.11 15.54 -16.47
N ALA A 116 22.27 15.93 -17.00
CA ALA A 116 22.52 17.31 -17.42
C ALA A 116 21.75 17.64 -18.72
N ASP A 117 21.62 16.69 -19.65
CA ASP A 117 20.89 16.91 -20.90
C ASP A 117 19.36 16.75 -20.70
N PRO A 118 18.54 17.76 -21.08
CA PRO A 118 17.09 17.68 -20.92
C PRO A 118 16.44 16.55 -21.73
N SER A 119 17.00 16.22 -22.90
CA SER A 119 16.42 15.22 -23.80
C SER A 119 16.60 13.82 -23.23
N THR A 120 17.81 13.50 -22.76
CA THR A 120 18.11 12.23 -22.09
C THR A 120 17.32 12.05 -20.80
N ARG A 121 17.07 13.12 -20.03
CA ARG A 121 16.19 13.02 -18.84
C ARG A 121 14.77 12.59 -19.20
N LYS A 122 14.18 13.16 -20.25
CA LYS A 122 12.83 12.77 -20.69
C LYS A 122 12.77 11.33 -21.17
N GLU A 123 13.85 10.84 -21.76
CA GLU A 123 13.94 9.46 -22.25
C GLU A 123 14.15 8.46 -21.11
N LEU A 124 15.07 8.75 -20.18
CA LEU A 124 15.53 7.79 -19.16
C LEU A 124 14.75 7.85 -17.85
N CYS A 125 14.23 9.02 -17.46
CA CYS A 125 13.48 9.20 -16.22
C CYS A 125 12.18 10.03 -16.40
N PRO A 126 11.27 9.64 -17.32
CA PRO A 126 10.08 10.43 -17.66
C PRO A 126 9.10 10.68 -16.50
N LYS A 127 9.16 9.87 -15.43
CA LYS A 127 8.22 9.96 -14.30
C LYS A 127 8.51 11.12 -13.34
N PHE A 128 9.76 11.59 -13.27
CA PHE A 128 10.16 12.55 -12.24
C PHE A 128 10.54 13.89 -12.85
N GLY A 129 9.99 14.96 -12.28
CA GLY A 129 10.41 16.31 -12.61
C GLY A 129 11.72 16.67 -11.94
N ALA A 130 12.37 17.73 -12.44
CA ALA A 130 13.64 18.23 -11.92
C ALA A 130 13.67 18.41 -10.38
N PRO A 131 12.63 18.93 -9.69
CA PRO A 131 12.66 19.08 -8.23
C PRO A 131 12.83 17.74 -7.48
N LEU A 132 12.20 16.66 -7.96
CA LEU A 132 12.36 15.34 -7.35
C LEU A 132 13.73 14.75 -7.68
N ILE A 133 14.21 14.92 -8.92
CA ILE A 133 15.56 14.46 -9.31
C ILE A 133 16.60 15.13 -8.42
N ILE A 134 16.55 16.46 -8.26
CA ILE A 134 17.45 17.22 -7.37
C ILE A 134 17.38 16.65 -5.94
N ARG A 135 16.18 16.34 -5.43
CA ARG A 135 16.04 15.73 -4.09
C ARG A 135 16.77 14.38 -3.98
N VAL A 136 16.64 13.51 -4.99
CA VAL A 136 17.34 12.22 -5.01
C VAL A 136 18.86 12.41 -5.04
N LEU A 137 19.33 13.35 -5.88
CA LEU A 137 20.75 13.65 -6.07
C LEU A 137 21.38 14.31 -4.83
N ASN A 138 20.66 15.19 -4.13
CA ASN A 138 21.12 15.77 -2.86
C ASN A 138 21.38 14.72 -1.77
N ASN A 139 20.62 13.62 -1.80
CA ASN A 139 20.78 12.49 -0.89
C ASN A 139 21.76 11.42 -1.43
N PHE A 140 22.40 11.66 -2.58
CA PHE A 140 23.27 10.67 -3.22
C PHE A 140 24.63 10.58 -2.53
N VAL A 141 24.97 9.38 -2.07
CA VAL A 141 26.23 9.07 -1.40
C VAL A 141 27.08 8.20 -2.33
N PRO A 142 28.32 8.61 -2.66
CA PRO A 142 29.20 7.81 -3.48
C PRO A 142 29.45 6.42 -2.89
N ASP A 143 29.49 5.40 -3.74
CA ASP A 143 29.71 4.01 -3.37
C ASP A 143 30.72 3.31 -4.31
N GLU A 144 30.88 1.99 -4.17
CA GLU A 144 31.82 1.20 -4.99
C GLU A 144 31.50 1.27 -6.49
N PHE A 145 30.24 1.48 -6.86
CA PHE A 145 29.79 1.47 -8.26
C PHE A 145 29.73 2.87 -8.87
N ASN A 146 29.49 3.90 -8.04
CA ASN A 146 29.60 5.30 -8.43
C ASN A 146 30.41 6.08 -7.37
N PRO A 147 31.76 6.10 -7.48
CA PRO A 147 32.64 6.65 -6.45
C PRO A 147 32.79 8.16 -6.52
N ASN A 148 32.34 8.79 -7.61
CA ASN A 148 32.50 10.22 -7.83
C ASN A 148 31.30 10.98 -7.24
N PRO A 149 31.54 12.12 -6.58
CA PRO A 149 30.45 13.01 -6.19
C PRO A 149 29.75 13.55 -7.45
N ILE A 150 28.47 13.91 -7.30
CA ILE A 150 27.69 14.47 -8.40
C ILE A 150 28.27 15.86 -8.77
N PRO A 151 28.56 16.11 -10.06
CA PRO A 151 29.05 17.42 -10.50
C PRO A 151 27.99 18.53 -10.32
N GLU A 152 28.42 19.71 -9.87
CA GLU A 152 27.54 20.88 -9.68
C GLU A 152 26.78 21.28 -10.96
N ALA A 153 27.44 21.13 -12.12
CA ALA A 153 26.84 21.41 -13.42
C ALA A 153 25.54 20.63 -13.69
N VAL A 154 25.37 19.45 -13.09
CA VAL A 154 24.13 18.67 -13.19
C VAL A 154 22.99 19.36 -12.44
N PHE A 155 23.26 19.93 -11.27
CA PHE A 155 22.28 20.68 -10.49
C PHE A 155 21.89 21.98 -11.20
N GLU A 156 22.86 22.74 -11.71
CA GLU A 156 22.62 23.97 -12.48
C GLU A 156 21.69 23.70 -13.69
N ALA A 157 21.95 22.63 -14.45
CA ALA A 157 21.13 22.23 -15.59
C ALA A 157 19.73 21.69 -15.21
N LEU A 158 19.54 21.18 -13.99
CA LEU A 158 18.24 20.79 -13.46
C LEU A 158 17.44 22.03 -13.01
N GLU A 159 18.09 23.01 -12.40
CA GLU A 159 17.45 24.25 -11.93
C GLU A 159 17.01 25.16 -13.08
N GLU A 160 17.81 25.28 -14.14
CA GLU A 160 17.42 26.02 -15.35
C GLU A 160 16.13 25.46 -15.95
N TYR A 161 16.01 24.13 -15.98
CA TYR A 161 14.84 23.44 -16.52
C TYR A 161 13.57 23.61 -15.69
N ILE A 162 13.67 23.80 -14.37
CA ILE A 162 12.50 24.07 -13.50
C ILE A 162 11.75 25.32 -13.96
N SER A 163 12.47 26.31 -14.50
CA SER A 163 11.89 27.58 -14.95
C SER A 163 11.05 27.45 -16.24
N GLU A 164 11.19 26.34 -16.98
CA GLU A 164 10.61 26.18 -18.32
C GLU A 164 9.50 25.11 -18.41
N ALA A 165 9.33 24.26 -17.40
CA ALA A 165 8.55 23.02 -17.55
C ALA A 165 7.10 23.09 -17.03
N VAL A 166 6.15 22.90 -17.94
CA VAL A 166 4.76 22.45 -17.70
C VAL A 166 4.66 20.98 -18.10
N ASP A 167 5.46 20.10 -17.47
CA ASP A 167 5.48 18.67 -17.80
C ASP A 167 4.55 17.86 -16.87
N GLU A 168 3.95 16.79 -17.38
CA GLU A 168 3.13 15.79 -16.65
C GLU A 168 3.92 14.95 -15.63
N SER A 169 5.20 15.27 -15.41
CA SER A 169 6.08 14.59 -14.45
C SER A 169 5.72 14.90 -13.00
N ILE A 170 6.05 13.99 -12.09
CA ILE A 170 5.83 14.22 -10.66
C ILE A 170 6.88 15.21 -10.14
N THR A 171 6.44 16.37 -9.67
CA THR A 171 7.31 17.43 -9.13
C THR A 171 7.15 17.62 -7.62
N ASN A 172 6.04 17.16 -7.06
CA ASN A 172 5.68 17.41 -5.66
C ASN A 172 6.26 16.33 -4.73
N PHE A 173 6.71 16.77 -3.56
CA PHE A 173 7.05 15.91 -2.44
C PHE A 173 6.31 16.39 -1.18
N PRO A 174 5.64 15.50 -0.41
CA PRO A 174 5.47 14.07 -0.69
C PRO A 174 4.60 13.82 -1.94
N CYS A 175 4.81 12.68 -2.61
CA CYS A 175 3.96 12.21 -3.69
C CYS A 175 2.60 11.80 -3.11
N MET A 176 1.50 12.32 -3.68
CA MET A 176 0.16 12.06 -3.17
C MET A 176 -0.31 10.64 -3.51
N ALA A 177 -0.79 9.91 -2.49
CA ALA A 177 -1.37 8.59 -2.69
C ALA A 177 -2.82 8.70 -3.18
N ASN A 178 -3.20 7.81 -4.11
CA ASN A 178 -4.58 7.72 -4.56
C ASN A 178 -5.53 7.30 -3.42
N PRO A 179 -6.75 7.86 -3.35
CA PRO A 179 -7.77 7.39 -2.41
C PRO A 179 -8.09 5.90 -2.62
N THR A 180 -8.24 5.15 -1.53
CA THR A 180 -8.71 3.77 -1.59
C THR A 180 -10.21 3.70 -1.37
N VAL A 181 -10.86 2.87 -2.17
CA VAL A 181 -12.29 2.58 -2.00
C VAL A 181 -12.42 1.13 -1.54
N TYR A 182 -12.98 0.93 -0.35
CA TYR A 182 -13.30 -0.40 0.13
C TYR A 182 -14.67 -0.83 -0.38
N SER A 183 -14.70 -1.85 -1.21
CA SER A 183 -15.92 -2.59 -1.51
C SER A 183 -16.06 -3.76 -0.52
N PRO A 184 -17.21 -3.92 0.16
CA PRO A 184 -17.44 -5.09 0.99
C PRO A 184 -17.39 -6.37 0.16
N PRO A 185 -16.94 -7.51 0.75
CA PRO A 185 -16.95 -8.78 0.06
C PRO A 185 -18.37 -9.16 -0.38
N SER A 186 -18.47 -9.87 -1.51
CA SER A 186 -19.75 -10.37 -1.99
C SER A 186 -20.39 -11.28 -0.94
N ALA A 187 -21.71 -11.16 -0.77
CA ALA A 187 -22.46 -12.01 0.14
C ALA A 187 -22.28 -13.51 -0.17
N ALA A 188 -22.09 -13.85 -1.45
CA ALA A 188 -21.84 -15.23 -1.88
C ALA A 188 -20.49 -15.80 -1.39
N SER A 189 -19.46 -14.95 -1.25
CA SER A 189 -18.15 -15.35 -0.74
C SER A 189 -18.17 -15.64 0.77
N LEU A 190 -19.17 -15.14 1.48
CA LEU A 190 -19.33 -15.35 2.92
C LEU A 190 -20.04 -16.66 3.26
N THR A 191 -20.75 -17.28 2.30
CA THR A 191 -21.51 -18.51 2.52
C THR A 191 -20.62 -19.68 2.98
N GLY A 192 -19.39 -19.76 2.47
CA GLY A 192 -18.42 -20.79 2.87
C GLY A 192 -17.78 -20.55 4.25
N ILE A 193 -17.82 -19.32 4.77
CA ILE A 193 -17.21 -18.93 6.06
C ILE A 193 -18.25 -18.97 7.19
N ILE A 194 -19.50 -18.59 6.89
CA ILE A 194 -20.58 -18.49 7.87
C ILE A 194 -21.33 -19.84 8.01
N GLY A 195 -21.09 -20.79 7.11
CA GLY A 195 -21.90 -22.01 7.00
C GLY A 195 -23.28 -21.71 6.39
N GLU A 196 -23.94 -22.73 5.84
CA GLU A 196 -25.32 -22.61 5.36
C GLU A 196 -26.28 -22.31 6.53
N ILE A 197 -26.34 -21.06 6.99
CA ILE A 197 -27.51 -20.56 7.70
C ILE A 197 -28.62 -20.50 6.65
N GLY A 198 -29.43 -21.55 6.61
CA GLY A 198 -30.54 -21.68 5.68
C GLY A 198 -31.39 -20.42 5.64
N SER A 199 -31.52 -19.83 4.45
CA SER A 199 -32.48 -18.78 4.06
C SER A 199 -32.73 -17.62 5.04
N GLN A 200 -31.83 -17.33 5.98
CA GLN A 200 -31.95 -16.15 6.84
C GLN A 200 -31.06 -15.07 6.26
N ALA A 201 -31.70 -14.09 5.63
CA ALA A 201 -31.03 -12.91 5.10
C ALA A 201 -30.23 -12.23 6.22
N LEU A 202 -28.93 -12.02 5.99
CA LEU A 202 -28.07 -11.16 6.81
C LEU A 202 -28.63 -9.74 6.73
N GLN A 203 -29.62 -9.41 7.57
CA GLN A 203 -30.15 -8.06 7.63
C GLN A 203 -29.17 -7.17 8.38
N ARG A 204 -28.76 -6.08 7.73
CA ARG A 204 -27.95 -5.01 8.32
C ARG A 204 -28.74 -4.37 9.46
N SER A 205 -28.56 -4.87 10.68
CA SER A 205 -29.18 -4.23 11.83
C SER A 205 -28.50 -2.90 12.10
N ARG A 206 -29.21 -1.80 11.84
CA ARG A 206 -28.77 -0.45 12.17
C ARG A 206 -28.64 -0.23 13.70
N SER A 207 -29.11 -1.16 14.53
CA SER A 207 -29.10 -1.01 15.98
C SER A 207 -27.75 -1.28 16.65
N SER A 208 -26.86 -2.08 16.05
CA SER A 208 -25.52 -2.34 16.63
C SER A 208 -24.56 -1.16 16.49
N VAL A 209 -24.79 -0.30 15.49
CA VAL A 209 -24.00 0.93 15.29
C VAL A 209 -24.38 2.01 16.30
N LEU A 210 -25.63 2.03 16.77
CA LEU A 210 -26.14 3.04 17.72
C LEU A 210 -25.87 2.70 19.19
N ARG A 211 -25.50 1.46 19.52
CA ARG A 211 -25.21 1.03 20.89
C ARG A 211 -23.72 1.08 21.27
N LYS A 212 -22.85 1.46 20.33
CA LYS A 212 -21.42 1.72 20.57
C LYS A 212 -21.21 3.14 21.07
N SER A 213 -21.54 3.37 22.33
CA SER A 213 -21.09 4.56 23.05
C SER A 213 -19.70 4.24 23.61
N TYR A 214 -18.73 5.13 23.40
CA TYR A 214 -17.30 4.98 23.72
C TYR A 214 -16.96 4.85 25.23
N THR A 215 -17.82 4.25 26.05
CA THR A 215 -17.71 4.29 27.52
C THR A 215 -18.15 3.02 28.26
N SER A 216 -18.20 1.83 27.64
CA SER A 216 -18.47 0.59 28.39
C SER A 216 -17.47 -0.53 28.11
N ASP A 217 -16.92 -1.11 29.18
CA ASP A 217 -16.06 -2.30 29.23
C ASP A 217 -16.84 -3.60 28.94
N ASP A 218 -18.18 -3.53 28.89
CA ASP A 218 -19.07 -4.68 28.68
C ASP A 218 -18.90 -5.35 27.29
N GLU A 219 -18.33 -4.63 26.30
CA GLU A 219 -18.13 -5.16 24.94
C GLU A 219 -16.98 -6.18 24.85
N LEU A 220 -16.10 -6.26 25.85
CA LEU A 220 -14.93 -7.13 25.81
C LEU A 220 -15.27 -8.59 26.14
N ASP A 221 -16.35 -8.83 26.87
CA ASP A 221 -16.86 -10.18 27.14
C ASP A 221 -17.53 -10.81 25.89
N GLU A 222 -17.86 -10.00 24.87
CA GLU A 222 -18.39 -10.48 23.58
C GLU A 222 -17.30 -10.97 22.61
N LEU A 223 -16.02 -10.66 22.87
CA LEU A 223 -14.88 -11.07 22.03
C LEU A 223 -14.64 -12.57 21.99
N ASP A 224 -15.18 -13.32 22.95
CA ASP A 224 -15.13 -14.77 22.97
C ASP A 224 -16.03 -15.40 21.88
N SER A 225 -16.96 -14.64 21.30
CA SER A 225 -17.81 -15.13 20.20
C SER A 225 -18.17 -14.00 19.21
N PRO A 226 -17.18 -13.48 18.46
CA PRO A 226 -17.34 -12.29 17.63
C PRO A 226 -18.30 -12.51 16.44
N ILE A 227 -18.44 -13.77 15.99
CA ILE A 227 -19.36 -14.14 14.91
C ILE A 227 -20.82 -14.17 15.38
N SER A 228 -21.09 -14.54 16.63
CA SER A 228 -22.48 -14.53 17.15
C SER A 228 -23.06 -13.13 17.30
N SER A 229 -22.25 -12.09 17.48
CA SER A 229 -22.73 -10.69 17.46
C SER A 229 -23.09 -10.21 16.04
N ILE A 230 -22.58 -10.88 15.00
CA ILE A 230 -22.87 -10.59 13.59
C ILE A 230 -24.09 -11.37 13.11
N ILE A 231 -24.25 -12.62 13.57
CA ILE A 231 -25.41 -13.46 13.28
C ILE A 231 -26.53 -13.09 14.26
N ILE A 232 -27.28 -12.04 13.93
CA ILE A 232 -28.53 -11.74 14.64
C ILE A 232 -29.52 -12.85 14.30
N VAL A 233 -29.59 -13.87 15.15
CA VAL A 233 -30.73 -14.79 15.18
C VAL A 233 -31.92 -13.93 15.59
N ASN A 234 -32.83 -13.70 14.64
CA ASN A 234 -34.06 -12.95 14.83
C ASN A 234 -34.98 -13.70 15.83
N THR A 235 -34.68 -13.57 17.12
CA THR A 235 -35.56 -13.97 18.22
C THR A 235 -36.45 -12.79 18.54
N ARG A 236 -37.38 -12.49 17.64
CA ARG A 236 -38.59 -11.75 17.99
C ARG A 236 -39.77 -12.68 17.81
N ASP A 237 -40.24 -13.16 18.95
CA ASP A 237 -41.62 -13.48 19.27
C ASP A 237 -42.40 -14.28 18.22
N SER A 238 -42.20 -15.61 18.26
CA SER A 238 -43.32 -16.52 18.04
C SER A 238 -43.40 -17.49 19.21
N THR A 239 -44.37 -17.22 20.08
CA THR A 239 -44.88 -18.22 21.02
C THR A 239 -45.20 -19.51 20.26
N THR A 240 -44.73 -20.63 20.81
CA THR A 240 -45.00 -22.02 20.42
C THR A 240 -44.27 -22.56 19.19
N SER A 241 -43.08 -23.13 19.41
CA SER A 241 -42.69 -24.40 18.77
C SER A 241 -41.55 -25.06 19.54
N LYS A 242 -41.63 -26.39 19.64
CA LYS A 242 -40.75 -27.27 20.43
C LYS A 242 -39.27 -27.04 20.11
N GLY A 243 -38.46 -26.98 21.18
CA GLY A 243 -37.03 -26.77 21.10
C GLY A 243 -36.31 -27.78 20.21
N SER A 244 -35.50 -27.27 19.30
CA SER A 244 -34.33 -27.96 18.78
C SER A 244 -33.11 -27.46 19.55
N ASN A 245 -32.58 -28.37 20.37
CA ASN A 245 -31.39 -28.15 21.17
C ASN A 245 -30.18 -28.11 20.22
N TRP A 246 -29.80 -26.94 19.72
CA TRP A 246 -28.57 -26.82 18.94
C TRP A 246 -27.38 -26.87 19.89
N MET A 247 -26.75 -28.05 19.97
CA MET A 247 -25.43 -28.20 20.54
C MET A 247 -24.50 -27.18 19.87
N ARG A 248 -23.90 -26.33 20.71
CA ARG A 248 -22.71 -25.52 20.40
C ARG A 248 -21.57 -26.46 20.05
N THR A 249 -21.50 -26.91 18.80
CA THR A 249 -20.35 -27.66 18.30
C THR A 249 -19.45 -26.68 17.56
N GLY A 250 -18.42 -26.22 18.25
CA GLY A 250 -17.43 -25.30 17.70
C GLY A 250 -16.88 -24.34 18.76
N ASN A 251 -16.38 -24.88 19.86
CA ASN A 251 -15.55 -24.14 20.82
C ASN A 251 -14.19 -23.84 20.16
N GLY A 252 -14.19 -23.00 19.13
CA GLY A 252 -13.04 -22.59 18.34
C GLY A 252 -12.73 -21.10 18.50
N GLY A 253 -13.24 -20.47 19.56
CA GLY A 253 -12.77 -19.14 19.96
C GLY A 253 -11.30 -19.27 20.34
N ARG A 254 -10.40 -18.73 19.53
CA ARG A 254 -9.02 -18.46 19.97
C ARG A 254 -9.18 -17.58 21.20
N LYS A 255 -9.09 -18.17 22.40
CA LYS A 255 -9.04 -17.43 23.66
C LYS A 255 -8.05 -16.29 23.45
N VAL A 256 -8.50 -15.04 23.62
CA VAL A 256 -7.62 -13.89 23.50
C VAL A 256 -6.80 -13.86 24.80
N VAL A 257 -5.85 -14.80 24.93
CA VAL A 257 -5.07 -15.07 26.15
C VAL A 257 -4.41 -13.79 26.67
N ARG A 258 -3.98 -12.91 25.76
CA ARG A 258 -3.42 -11.60 26.09
C ARG A 258 -4.40 -10.72 26.86
N TYR A 259 -5.65 -10.66 26.45
CA TYR A 259 -6.67 -9.85 27.12
C TYR A 259 -6.99 -10.42 28.52
N GLN A 260 -7.10 -11.75 28.62
CA GLN A 260 -7.31 -12.44 29.88
C GLN A 260 -6.19 -12.13 30.90
N LEU A 261 -4.93 -12.22 30.47
CA LEU A 261 -3.76 -11.91 31.30
C LEU A 261 -3.73 -10.46 31.76
N ILE A 262 -4.12 -9.51 30.89
CA ILE A 262 -4.20 -8.08 31.27
C ILE A 262 -5.28 -7.86 32.34
N ARG A 263 -6.44 -8.53 32.23
CA ARG A 263 -7.50 -8.46 33.24
C ARG A 263 -7.07 -9.04 34.59
N GLU A 264 -6.33 -10.15 34.60
CA GLU A 264 -5.81 -10.73 35.84
C GLU A 264 -4.86 -9.75 36.55
N ILE A 265 -3.91 -9.18 35.82
CA ILE A 265 -2.96 -8.20 36.37
C ILE A 265 -3.67 -6.95 36.91
N TRP A 266 -4.73 -6.48 36.25
CA TRP A 266 -5.46 -5.28 36.68
C TRP A 266 -6.40 -5.53 37.86
N LYS A 267 -6.87 -6.78 38.07
CA LYS A 267 -7.70 -7.14 39.24
C LYS A 267 -6.89 -7.41 40.50
N ASP A 268 -5.62 -7.81 40.37
CA ASP A 268 -4.72 -8.07 41.50
C ASP A 268 -4.17 -6.79 42.17
N GLY A 269 -4.64 -5.61 41.75
CA GLY A 269 -4.26 -4.31 42.29
C GLY A 269 -5.22 -3.70 43.33
N GLU A 270 -6.25 -4.43 43.76
CA GLU A 270 -7.21 -4.02 44.81
C GLU A 270 -6.92 -4.69 46.17
#